data_AF-A0A964HIA3-F1
#
_entry.id   AF-A0A964HIA3-F1
#
_cell.length_a   1.000
_cell.length_b   1.000
_cell.length_c   1.000
_cell.angle_alpha   90.00
_cell.angle_beta   90.00
_cell.angle_gamma   90.00
#
_symmetry.space_group_name_H-M   'P 1'
#
loop_
_entity.id
_entity.type
_entity.pdbx_description
1 polymer ?
#
loop_
_entity_poly.entity_id
_entity_poly.type
_entity_poly.pdbx_seq_one_letter_code
_entity_poly.pdbx_strand_id
1 'polypeptide(L)'
;MPVPSLFSQLMQGAAAAASAKTEKPAWPLNPFPTGIREGSATDRVLTELKRVAPQPLDAGQLRHRCGVSRGALAWAVRYLQDTGQIRAVPRPGRHPQYLRYQFIKE
;
A
#
# COMPACT_ATOMS: atom_id res chain seq x y z
N MET A 1 -10.01 13.93 61.96
CA MET A 1 -9.94 13.03 60.78
C MET A 1 -10.30 13.84 59.55
N PRO A 2 -9.37 14.17 58.63
CA PRO A 2 -9.73 14.87 57.41
C PRO A 2 -10.50 13.92 56.48
N VAL A 3 -11.73 14.32 56.12
CA VAL A 3 -12.58 13.58 55.18
C VAL A 3 -12.04 13.84 53.77
N PRO A 4 -11.73 12.81 52.97
CA PRO A 4 -11.26 13.04 51.61
C PRO A 4 -12.34 13.79 50.81
N SER A 5 -11.90 14.80 50.06
CA SER A 5 -12.77 15.58 49.20
C SER A 5 -13.41 14.67 48.15
N LEU A 6 -14.70 14.89 47.90
CA LEU A 6 -15.48 14.23 46.84
C LEU A 6 -14.77 14.32 45.47
N PHE A 7 -14.00 15.40 45.27
CA PHE A 7 -13.14 15.61 44.11
C PHE A 7 -12.00 14.58 43.99
N SER A 8 -11.36 14.21 45.10
CA SER A 8 -10.30 13.19 45.12
C SER A 8 -10.83 11.80 44.77
N GLN A 9 -12.06 11.50 45.22
CA GLN A 9 -12.74 10.24 44.93
C GLN A 9 -13.15 10.15 43.44
N LEU A 10 -13.58 11.28 42.86
CA LEU A 10 -13.94 11.37 41.45
C LEU A 10 -12.72 11.24 40.53
N MET A 11 -11.59 11.85 40.89
CA MET A 11 -10.34 11.74 40.14
C MET A 11 -9.72 10.33 40.19
N GLN A 12 -9.87 9.59 41.29
CA GLN A 12 -9.45 8.18 41.37
C GLN A 12 -10.34 7.26 40.52
N GLY A 13 -11.64 7.54 40.40
CA GLY A 13 -12.55 6.78 39.53
C GLY A 13 -12.26 6.95 38.04
N ALA A 14 -11.83 8.14 37.61
CA ALA A 14 -11.52 8.42 36.20
C ALA A 14 -10.24 7.71 35.71
N ALA A 15 -9.26 7.50 36.59
CA ALA A 15 -8.02 6.80 36.24
C ALA A 15 -8.22 5.28 36.03
N ALA A 16 -9.21 4.67 36.69
CA ALA A 16 -9.51 3.24 36.56
C ALA A 16 -10.25 2.88 35.26
N ALA A 17 -10.95 3.83 34.63
CA ALA A 17 -11.75 3.59 33.43
C ALA A 17 -10.95 3.64 32.11
N ALA A 18 -9.71 4.16 32.12
CA ALA A 18 -8.93 4.39 30.92
C ALA A 18 -8.10 3.18 30.43
N SER A 19 -8.06 2.07 31.19
CA SER A 19 -7.19 0.92 30.91
C SER A 19 -7.91 -0.32 30.40
N ALA A 20 -9.12 -0.19 29.85
CA ALA A 20 -9.76 -1.27 29.11
C ALA A 20 -9.37 -1.15 27.63
N LYS A 21 -8.17 -1.64 27.26
CA LYS A 21 -7.85 -1.87 25.85
C LYS A 21 -8.78 -2.97 25.34
N THR A 22 -9.87 -2.59 24.69
CA THR A 22 -10.76 -3.51 24.00
C THR A 22 -9.92 -4.31 23.01
N GLU A 23 -9.72 -5.60 23.28
CA GLU A 23 -9.03 -6.49 22.38
C GLU A 23 -9.81 -6.50 21.07
N LYS A 24 -9.16 -6.06 19.98
CA LYS A 24 -9.76 -6.16 18.65
C LYS A 24 -9.96 -7.64 18.35
N PRO A 25 -11.15 -8.07 17.89
CA PRO A 25 -11.36 -9.45 17.51
C PRO A 25 -10.33 -9.84 16.46
N ALA A 26 -9.76 -11.05 16.60
CA ALA A 26 -8.84 -11.58 15.61
C ALA A 26 -9.57 -11.71 14.27
N TRP A 27 -9.14 -10.96 13.27
CA TRP A 27 -9.63 -11.12 11.91
C TRP A 27 -9.28 -12.53 11.42
N PRO A 28 -10.15 -13.17 10.62
CA PRO A 28 -9.85 -14.48 10.05
C PRO A 28 -8.56 -14.43 9.23
N LEU A 29 -7.83 -15.53 9.21
CA LEU A 29 -6.62 -15.67 8.41
C LEU A 29 -6.97 -15.37 6.95
N ASN A 30 -6.23 -14.44 6.33
CA ASN A 30 -6.50 -14.05 4.95
C ASN A 30 -6.38 -15.30 4.05
N PRO A 31 -7.45 -15.74 3.37
CA PRO A 31 -7.45 -16.98 2.57
C PRO A 31 -6.62 -16.84 1.28
N PHE A 32 -6.05 -15.67 1.07
CA PHE A 32 -5.40 -15.25 -0.14
C PHE A 32 -3.89 -15.31 0.02
N PRO A 33 -3.17 -16.11 -0.80
CA PRO A 33 -1.72 -16.26 -0.66
C PRO A 33 -1.02 -14.90 -0.81
N THR A 34 0.01 -14.71 0.00
CA THR A 34 0.91 -13.56 -0.09
C THR A 34 1.74 -13.66 -1.37
N GLY A 35 1.68 -12.64 -2.21
CA GLY A 35 2.48 -12.58 -3.44
C GLY A 35 1.69 -12.10 -4.65
N ILE A 36 2.35 -12.14 -5.81
CA ILE A 36 1.76 -11.81 -7.10
C ILE A 36 1.02 -13.04 -7.61
N ARG A 37 -0.28 -12.89 -7.88
CA ARG A 37 -1.09 -13.97 -8.46
C ARG A 37 -0.99 -13.94 -9.97
N GLU A 38 -0.83 -15.11 -10.56
CA GLU A 38 -0.91 -15.28 -12.02
C GLU A 38 -2.22 -14.70 -12.56
N GLY A 39 -2.13 -13.94 -13.65
CA GLY A 39 -3.26 -13.28 -14.30
C GLY A 39 -3.81 -12.04 -13.57
N SER A 40 -3.31 -11.72 -12.37
CA SER A 40 -3.70 -10.49 -11.67
C SER A 40 -3.23 -9.24 -12.41
N ALA A 41 -3.81 -8.08 -12.08
CA ALA A 41 -3.36 -6.80 -12.63
C ALA A 41 -1.86 -6.56 -12.38
N THR A 42 -1.36 -6.94 -11.20
CA THR A 42 0.05 -6.83 -10.83
C THR A 42 0.94 -7.72 -11.70
N ASP A 43 0.53 -8.97 -11.92
CA ASP A 43 1.24 -9.93 -12.76
C ASP A 43 1.32 -9.48 -14.22
N ARG A 44 0.20 -9.01 -14.78
CA ARG A 44 0.14 -8.49 -16.15
C ARG A 44 1.03 -7.27 -16.34
N VAL A 45 1.03 -6.34 -15.38
CA VAL A 45 1.89 -5.16 -15.40
C VAL A 45 3.37 -5.55 -15.30
N LEU A 46 3.72 -6.46 -14.40
CA LEU A 46 5.09 -6.95 -14.27
C LEU A 46 5.56 -7.67 -15.54
N THR A 47 4.74 -8.56 -16.09
CA THR A 47 5.02 -9.31 -17.32
C THR A 47 5.26 -8.37 -18.50
N GLU A 48 4.42 -7.34 -18.68
CA GLU A 48 4.59 -6.37 -19.75
C GLU A 48 5.85 -5.50 -19.54
N LEU A 49 6.15 -5.10 -18.32
CA LEU A 49 7.38 -4.35 -18.00
C LEU A 49 8.64 -5.20 -18.23
N LYS A 50 8.61 -6.49 -17.90
CA LYS A 50 9.68 -7.45 -18.21
C LYS A 50 9.87 -7.62 -19.72
N ARG A 51 8.76 -7.73 -20.47
CA ARG A 51 8.76 -7.89 -21.93
C ARG A 51 9.38 -6.69 -22.66
N VAL A 52 9.11 -5.48 -22.17
CA VAL A 52 9.54 -4.22 -22.81
C VAL A 52 10.88 -3.72 -22.25
N ALA A 53 11.44 -4.38 -21.23
CA ALA A 53 12.71 -4.01 -20.64
C ALA A 53 13.82 -3.95 -21.71
N PRO A 54 14.68 -2.91 -21.69
CA PRO A 54 14.82 -1.89 -20.65
C PRO A 54 13.98 -0.62 -20.85
N GLN A 55 13.04 -0.56 -21.79
CA GLN A 55 12.32 0.68 -22.09
C GLN A 55 11.32 1.05 -20.96
N PRO A 56 11.36 2.29 -20.42
CA PRO A 56 10.42 2.73 -19.40
C PRO A 56 9.07 3.12 -20.02
N LEU A 57 7.97 2.69 -19.40
CA LEU A 57 6.60 2.94 -19.86
C LEU A 57 5.86 3.92 -18.94
N ASP A 58 5.02 4.78 -19.51
CA ASP A 58 4.13 5.62 -18.70
C ASP A 58 2.85 4.88 -18.26
N ALA A 59 2.11 5.48 -17.31
CA ALA A 59 0.88 4.89 -16.80
C ALA A 59 -0.19 4.70 -17.89
N GLY A 60 -0.25 5.57 -18.90
CA GLY A 60 -1.22 5.46 -20.00
C GLY A 60 -0.92 4.25 -20.88
N GLN A 61 0.34 4.08 -21.25
CA GLN A 61 0.85 2.94 -22.00
C GLN A 61 0.61 1.63 -21.26
N LEU A 62 0.90 1.57 -19.95
CA LEU A 62 0.65 0.39 -19.14
C LEU A 62 -0.84 0.04 -19.07
N ARG A 63 -1.72 1.03 -18.87
CA ARG A 63 -3.17 0.79 -18.88
C ARG A 63 -3.64 0.21 -20.21
N HIS A 64 -3.18 0.79 -21.33
CA HIS A 64 -3.57 0.33 -22.65
C HIS A 64 -3.04 -1.08 -22.95
N ARG A 65 -1.77 -1.36 -22.62
CA ARG A 65 -1.14 -2.66 -22.90
C ARG A 65 -1.68 -3.77 -22.00
N CYS A 66 -1.90 -3.47 -20.73
CA CYS A 66 -2.35 -4.46 -19.75
C CYS A 66 -3.87 -4.57 -19.64
N GLY A 67 -4.64 -3.62 -20.20
CA GLY A 67 -6.11 -3.62 -20.13
C GLY A 67 -6.64 -3.50 -18.69
N VAL A 68 -5.96 -2.75 -17.83
CA VAL A 68 -6.29 -2.63 -16.40
C VAL A 68 -6.91 -1.27 -16.05
N SER A 69 -7.75 -1.25 -15.00
CA SER A 69 -8.31 -0.02 -14.46
C SER A 69 -7.23 0.88 -13.84
N ARG A 70 -7.52 2.17 -13.69
CA ARG A 70 -6.58 3.13 -13.08
C ARG A 70 -6.22 2.73 -11.64
N GLY A 71 -7.20 2.31 -10.85
CA GLY A 71 -6.99 1.88 -9.46
C GLY A 71 -6.14 0.62 -9.38
N ALA A 72 -6.43 -0.38 -10.23
CA ALA A 72 -5.65 -1.61 -10.29
C ALA A 72 -4.20 -1.35 -10.70
N LEU A 73 -3.97 -0.45 -11.68
CA LEU A 73 -2.61 -0.07 -12.06
C LEU A 73 -1.89 0.67 -10.92
N ALA A 74 -2.54 1.62 -10.25
CA ALA A 74 -1.92 2.37 -9.15
C ALA A 74 -1.49 1.43 -8.01
N TRP A 75 -2.35 0.46 -7.66
CA TRP A 75 -2.00 -0.58 -6.69
C TRP A 75 -0.85 -1.46 -7.17
N ALA A 76 -0.92 -1.97 -8.41
CA ALA A 76 0.10 -2.83 -8.98
C ALA A 76 1.48 -2.15 -8.99
N VAL A 77 1.55 -0.91 -9.47
CA VAL A 77 2.78 -0.13 -9.50
C VAL A 77 3.32 0.09 -8.10
N ARG A 78 2.49 0.52 -7.14
CA ARG A 78 2.90 0.72 -5.75
C ARG A 78 3.48 -0.57 -5.16
N TYR A 79 2.77 -1.68 -5.29
CA TYR A 79 3.21 -2.98 -4.77
C TYR A 79 4.54 -3.45 -5.41
N LEU A 80 4.70 -3.26 -6.72
CA LEU A 80 5.93 -3.64 -7.42
C LEU A 80 7.13 -2.74 -7.05
N GLN A 81 6.88 -1.48 -6.72
CA GLN A 81 7.91 -0.59 -6.19
C GLN A 81 8.29 -0.99 -4.76
N ASP A 82 7.30 -1.26 -3.91
CA ASP A 82 7.51 -1.66 -2.51
C ASP A 82 8.28 -3.00 -2.43
N THR A 83 8.10 -3.89 -3.41
CA THR A 83 8.84 -5.16 -3.53
C THR A 83 10.15 -5.04 -4.33
N GLY A 84 10.54 -3.83 -4.76
CA GLY A 84 11.82 -3.57 -5.43
C GLY A 84 11.94 -4.12 -6.86
N GLN A 85 10.83 -4.53 -7.49
CA GLN A 85 10.85 -5.14 -8.83
C GLN A 85 10.87 -4.10 -9.95
N ILE A 86 10.39 -2.89 -9.68
CA ILE A 86 10.35 -1.78 -10.65
C ILE A 86 10.83 -0.49 -10.01
N ARG A 87 11.36 0.42 -10.83
CA ARG A 87 11.64 1.82 -10.45
C ARG A 87 10.75 2.80 -11.19
N ALA A 88 10.42 3.89 -10.51
CA ALA A 88 9.83 5.06 -11.14
C ALA A 88 10.93 6.06 -11.53
N VAL A 89 10.84 6.56 -12.76
CA VAL A 89 11.76 7.54 -13.33
C VAL A 89 10.95 8.76 -13.75
N PRO A 90 11.27 9.97 -13.26
CA PRO A 90 10.64 11.20 -13.73
C PRO A 90 10.84 11.38 -15.24
N ARG A 91 9.81 11.85 -15.93
CA ARG A 91 9.93 12.18 -17.35
C ARG A 91 10.64 13.54 -17.53
N PRO A 92 11.77 13.61 -18.27
CA PRO A 92 12.42 14.89 -18.54
C PRO A 92 11.50 15.81 -19.35
N GLY A 93 11.54 17.11 -19.04
CA GLY A 93 10.73 18.14 -19.71
C GLY A 93 9.22 18.10 -19.40
N ARG A 94 8.81 17.37 -18.35
CA ARG A 94 7.42 17.35 -17.85
C ARG A 94 7.42 17.62 -16.35
N HIS A 95 6.24 17.96 -15.80
CA HIS A 95 6.08 18.09 -14.36
C HIS A 95 6.53 16.80 -13.63
N PRO A 96 7.23 16.88 -12.49
CA PRO A 96 7.81 15.72 -11.81
C PRO A 96 6.83 14.58 -11.48
N GLN A 97 5.53 14.90 -11.38
CA GLN A 97 4.47 13.92 -11.17
C GLN A 97 4.27 12.91 -12.32
N TYR A 98 4.78 13.22 -13.53
CA TYR A 98 4.67 12.33 -14.68
C TYR A 98 5.82 11.32 -14.67
N LEU A 99 5.56 10.21 -14.00
CA LEU A 99 6.51 9.10 -13.85
C LEU A 99 6.42 8.12 -15.02
N ARG A 100 7.55 7.48 -15.30
CA ARG A 100 7.65 6.27 -16.11
C ARG A 100 8.15 5.12 -15.24
N TYR A 101 7.73 3.91 -15.55
CA TYR A 101 8.04 2.72 -14.78
C TYR A 101 8.94 1.81 -15.61
N GLN A 102 9.98 1.29 -14.96
CA GLN A 102 10.98 0.43 -15.59
C GLN A 102 11.22 -0.79 -14.72
N PHE A 103 11.28 -1.96 -15.34
CA PHE A 103 11.69 -3.19 -14.66
C PHE A 103 13.15 -3.08 -14.20
N ILE A 104 13.41 -3.48 -12.95
CA ILE A 104 14.76 -3.64 -12.41
C ILE A 104 15.13 -5.10 -12.63
N LYS A 105 16.13 -5.34 -13.48
CA LYS A 105 16.65 -6.69 -13.71
C LYS A 105 17.44 -7.12 -12.48
N GLU A 106 17.16 -8.32 -11.97
CA GLU A 106 18.05 -9.02 -11.02
C GLU A 106 19.42 -9.29 -11.65
#